data_AF-Q1D9D7-F1
#
_entry.id   AF-Q1D9D7-F1
#
_cell.length_a   1.000
_cell.length_b   1.000
_cell.length_c   1.000
_cell.angle_alpha   90.00
_cell.angle_beta   90.00
_cell.angle_gamma   90.00
#
_symmetry.space_group_name_H-M   'P 1'
#
loop_
_entity.id
_entity.type
_entity.pdbx_description
1 polymer ?
#
loop_
_entity_poly.entity_id
_entity_poly.type
_entity_poly.pdbx_seq_one_letter_code
_entity_poly.pdbx_strand_id
1 'polypeptide(L)'
;MREDGGEVLGVYRDPLGGHPVVFSVLPIDKVEPTPYQRDVSEPHVKRLANAMERLDRFLDPVIAVRKDGRYWTPNGNHRLNASRRLGAKAIVALVLPEEDVAYQILALNTEKAHNLKERSLEVIRMYRGLVGAERKGPETAFAHLFEEPAFITLGAAYEQRPRFSAGAYHPFVKAVEDFLDTPLEDALPLREARARRLLELDDAVVSVVDALKERGLQSPYLKNFVVARINFLRFRKDGGKPDFDATVDRMQASARKFNVDKVRREDIGRMGGGPLEPDEESA
;
A
#
# COMPACT_ATOMS: atom_id res chain seq x y z
N MET A 1 2.57 -4.93 31.45
CA MET A 1 3.37 -6.13 31.10
C MET A 1 3.28 -7.20 32.18
N ARG A 2 3.92 -7.04 33.35
CA ARG A 2 3.85 -8.04 34.43
C ARG A 2 2.43 -8.29 34.93
N GLU A 3 1.69 -7.23 35.19
CA GLU A 3 0.25 -7.30 35.51
C GLU A 3 -0.58 -7.95 34.41
N ASP A 4 -0.09 -7.93 33.16
CA ASP A 4 -0.78 -8.55 32.04
C ASP A 4 -0.43 -10.03 31.88
N GLY A 5 0.48 -10.59 32.68
CA GLY A 5 0.98 -11.96 32.56
C GLY A 5 2.24 -12.12 31.69
N GLY A 6 2.90 -11.01 31.33
CA GLY A 6 4.19 -11.02 30.62
C GLY A 6 5.40 -10.85 31.55
N GLU A 7 6.60 -10.85 31.00
CA GLU A 7 7.86 -10.64 31.73
C GLU A 7 8.73 -9.61 31.03
N VAL A 8 9.46 -8.79 31.81
CA VAL A 8 10.43 -7.83 31.25
C VAL A 8 11.80 -8.46 31.28
N LEU A 9 12.40 -8.62 30.11
CA LEU A 9 13.74 -9.20 29.93
C LEU A 9 14.84 -8.14 30.05
N GLY A 10 14.54 -6.89 29.66
CA GLY A 10 15.49 -5.79 29.76
C GLY A 10 14.91 -4.47 29.25
N VAL A 11 15.62 -3.37 29.53
CA VAL A 11 15.31 -2.04 29.00
C VAL A 11 16.58 -1.46 28.42
N TYR A 12 16.49 -0.89 27.23
CA TYR A 12 17.60 -0.17 26.62
C TYR A 12 17.11 1.15 26.00
N ARG A 13 18.06 1.99 25.62
CA ARG A 13 17.81 3.24 24.89
C ARG A 13 18.09 2.96 23.42
N ASP A 14 17.10 3.21 22.56
CA ASP A 14 17.27 3.16 21.11
C ASP A 14 18.51 3.99 20.71
N PRO A 15 19.42 3.44 19.88
CA PRO A 15 20.71 4.07 19.60
C PRO A 15 20.61 5.33 18.74
N LEU A 16 19.48 5.59 18.07
CA LEU A 16 19.32 6.75 17.20
C LEU A 16 18.75 7.94 17.98
N GLY A 17 17.62 7.75 18.66
CA GLY A 17 16.90 8.82 19.36
C GLY A 17 17.01 8.79 20.88
N GLY A 18 17.58 7.73 21.47
CA GLY A 18 17.61 7.56 22.92
C GLY A 18 16.25 7.27 23.53
N HIS A 19 15.26 6.83 22.74
CA HIS A 19 13.93 6.48 23.25
C HIS A 19 14.00 5.16 24.04
N PRO A 20 13.26 5.04 25.16
CA PRO A 20 13.25 3.80 25.93
C PRO A 20 12.56 2.67 25.15
N VAL A 21 13.20 1.50 25.09
CA VAL A 21 12.62 0.28 24.52
C VAL A 21 12.64 -0.81 25.59
N VAL A 22 11.49 -1.46 25.79
CA VAL A 22 11.33 -2.52 26.78
C VAL A 22 11.32 -3.88 26.08
N PHE A 23 12.40 -4.64 26.22
CA PHE A 23 12.47 -6.01 25.72
C PHE A 23 11.69 -6.94 26.66
N SER A 24 10.65 -7.60 26.15
CA SER A 24 9.67 -8.32 26.97
C SER A 24 9.20 -9.63 26.35
N VAL A 25 8.67 -10.51 27.19
CA VAL A 25 7.83 -11.66 26.80
C VAL A 25 6.39 -11.28 27.07
N LEU A 26 5.53 -11.37 26.06
CA LEU A 26 4.11 -11.02 26.15
C LEU A 26 3.22 -12.27 25.97
N PRO A 27 2.09 -12.39 26.70
CA PRO A 27 1.06 -13.38 26.39
C PRO A 27 0.57 -13.21 24.96
N ILE A 28 0.63 -14.25 24.14
CA ILE A 28 0.38 -14.16 22.69
C ILE A 28 -1.08 -13.82 22.35
N ASP A 29 -1.99 -14.09 23.29
CA ASP A 29 -3.42 -13.78 23.22
C ASP A 29 -3.70 -12.30 23.45
N LYS A 30 -2.76 -11.56 24.04
CA LYS A 30 -2.84 -10.10 24.22
C LYS A 30 -2.16 -9.30 23.12
N VAL A 31 -1.47 -9.96 22.18
CA VAL A 31 -0.81 -9.30 21.04
C VAL A 31 -1.68 -9.38 19.80
N GLU A 32 -1.93 -8.27 19.12
CA GLU A 32 -2.78 -8.22 17.94
C GLU A 32 -2.20 -7.31 16.86
N PRO A 33 -2.48 -7.56 15.57
CA PRO A 33 -2.05 -6.66 14.51
C PRO A 33 -2.62 -5.25 14.71
N THR A 34 -1.92 -4.24 14.21
CA THR A 34 -2.53 -2.91 14.13
C THR A 34 -3.71 -2.93 13.15
N PRO A 35 -4.78 -2.14 13.38
CA PRO A 35 -5.96 -2.14 12.50
C PRO A 35 -5.70 -1.77 11.03
N TYR A 36 -4.59 -1.08 10.76
CA TYR A 36 -4.21 -0.59 9.43
C TYR A 36 -3.19 -1.48 8.69
N GLN A 37 -2.70 -2.56 9.32
CA GLN A 37 -1.74 -3.44 8.70
C GLN A 37 -2.27 -4.18 7.47
N ARG A 38 -1.35 -4.62 6.60
CA ARG A 38 -1.64 -5.52 5.49
C ARG A 38 -2.29 -6.82 5.97
N ASP A 39 -3.21 -7.33 5.16
CA ASP A 39 -3.75 -8.68 5.31
C ASP A 39 -2.62 -9.72 5.31
N VAL A 40 -2.72 -10.67 6.21
CA VAL A 40 -1.72 -11.73 6.37
C VAL A 40 -1.79 -12.69 5.19
N SER A 41 -0.64 -12.94 4.55
CA SER A 41 -0.56 -13.96 3.51
C SER A 41 -0.42 -15.34 4.15
N GLU A 42 -1.48 -16.17 4.06
CA GLU A 42 -1.49 -17.53 4.59
C GLU A 42 -0.33 -18.41 4.05
N PRO A 43 0.03 -18.36 2.74
CA PRO A 43 1.24 -19.02 2.25
C PRO A 43 2.52 -18.54 2.94
N HIS A 44 2.65 -17.24 3.22
CA HIS A 44 3.83 -16.69 3.88
C HIS A 44 3.93 -17.13 5.33
N VAL A 45 2.79 -17.15 6.05
CA VAL A 45 2.73 -17.67 7.42
C VAL A 45 3.15 -19.13 7.46
N LYS A 46 2.66 -19.97 6.54
CA LYS A 46 3.04 -21.39 6.48
C LYS A 46 4.52 -21.57 6.19
N ARG A 47 5.08 -20.82 5.23
CA ARG A 47 6.53 -20.85 4.92
C ARG A 47 7.37 -20.45 6.14
N LEU A 48 6.98 -19.37 6.82
CA LEU A 48 7.68 -18.88 8.01
C LEU A 48 7.60 -19.88 9.17
N ALA A 49 6.42 -20.43 9.46
CA ALA A 49 6.23 -21.44 10.49
C ALA A 49 7.11 -22.68 10.24
N ASN A 50 7.13 -23.20 9.01
CA ASN A 50 7.98 -24.33 8.65
C ASN A 50 9.48 -24.01 8.81
N ALA A 51 9.90 -22.78 8.47
CA ALA A 51 11.29 -22.36 8.63
C ALA A 51 11.68 -22.25 10.11
N MET A 52 10.81 -21.68 10.95
CA MET A 52 11.00 -21.59 12.40
C MET A 52 11.08 -22.97 13.04
N GLU A 53 10.19 -23.89 12.66
CA GLU A 53 10.18 -25.28 13.14
C GLU A 53 11.46 -26.02 12.72
N ARG A 54 11.86 -25.90 11.45
CA ARG A 54 13.09 -26.54 10.95
C ARG A 54 14.36 -26.02 11.61
N LEU A 55 14.43 -24.71 11.88
CA LEU A 55 15.58 -24.09 12.52
C LEU A 55 15.56 -24.27 14.05
N ASP A 56 14.40 -24.61 14.62
CA ASP A 56 14.10 -24.62 16.05
C ASP A 56 14.46 -23.29 16.73
N ARG A 57 14.11 -22.17 16.08
CA ARG A 57 14.44 -20.82 16.56
C ARG A 57 13.37 -19.79 16.19
N PHE A 58 13.16 -18.83 17.09
CA PHE A 58 12.35 -17.63 16.85
C PHE A 58 13.20 -16.43 16.38
N LEU A 59 14.33 -16.18 17.07
CA LEU A 59 15.38 -15.16 16.85
C LEU A 59 14.97 -13.69 16.84
N ASP A 60 13.89 -13.31 16.16
CA ASP A 60 13.60 -11.92 15.82
C ASP A 60 12.31 -11.45 16.51
N PRO A 61 12.42 -10.63 17.58
CA PRO A 61 11.29 -10.07 18.32
C PRO A 61 10.31 -9.32 17.44
N VAL A 62 9.01 -9.35 17.79
CA VAL A 62 8.04 -8.44 17.17
C VAL A 62 8.15 -7.05 17.78
N ILE A 63 7.77 -6.01 17.06
CA ILE A 63 7.55 -4.70 17.67
C ILE A 63 6.15 -4.67 18.25
N ALA A 64 5.99 -4.12 19.45
CA ALA A 64 4.70 -3.99 20.10
C ALA A 64 4.55 -2.61 20.76
N VAL A 65 3.30 -2.15 20.85
CA VAL A 65 2.89 -0.92 21.50
C VAL A 65 1.70 -1.25 22.38
N ARG A 66 1.71 -0.83 23.65
CA ARG A 66 0.58 -1.11 24.56
C ARG A 66 -0.57 -0.17 24.20
N LYS A 67 -1.77 -0.72 23.98
CA LYS A 67 -2.99 0.03 23.71
C LYS A 67 -4.18 -0.66 24.39
N ASP A 68 -4.91 0.07 25.23
CA ASP A 68 -6.16 -0.41 25.86
C ASP A 68 -6.05 -1.80 26.53
N GLY A 69 -4.94 -2.06 27.24
CA GLY A 69 -4.68 -3.33 27.92
C GLY A 69 -4.22 -4.48 26.99
N ARG A 70 -4.10 -4.22 25.69
CA ARG A 70 -3.54 -5.11 24.66
C ARG A 70 -2.23 -4.56 24.11
N TYR A 71 -1.63 -5.31 23.19
CA TYR A 71 -0.37 -4.96 22.55
C TYR A 71 -0.53 -5.02 21.04
N TRP A 72 -0.54 -3.86 20.39
CA TRP A 72 -0.57 -3.76 18.95
C TRP A 72 0.81 -4.01 18.37
N THR A 73 0.92 -4.89 17.39
CA THR A 73 2.17 -5.16 16.68
C THR A 73 2.20 -4.43 15.33
N PRO A 74 2.83 -3.25 15.21
CA PRO A 74 2.98 -2.54 13.93
C PRO A 74 4.00 -3.20 12.99
N ASN A 75 4.89 -4.07 13.51
CA ASN A 75 5.77 -4.91 12.71
C ASN A 75 5.92 -6.29 13.39
N GLY A 76 5.66 -7.36 12.64
CA GLY A 76 5.74 -8.73 13.14
C GLY A 76 4.48 -9.59 12.92
N ASN A 77 3.45 -9.09 12.24
CA ASN A 77 2.16 -9.80 12.10
C ASN A 77 2.28 -11.22 11.50
N HIS A 78 3.10 -11.43 10.47
CA HIS A 78 3.35 -12.76 9.90
C HIS A 78 4.00 -13.70 10.93
N ARG A 79 4.92 -13.18 11.75
CA ARG A 79 5.61 -13.94 12.79
C ARG A 79 4.68 -14.24 13.97
N LEU A 80 3.81 -13.30 14.36
CA LEU A 80 2.75 -13.53 15.33
C LEU A 80 1.85 -14.70 14.90
N ASN A 81 1.38 -14.70 13.65
CA ASN A 81 0.55 -15.78 13.11
C ASN A 81 1.30 -17.10 12.97
N ALA A 82 2.57 -17.08 12.55
CA ALA A 82 3.41 -18.28 12.50
C ALA A 82 3.61 -18.88 13.90
N SER A 83 3.91 -18.06 14.91
CA SER A 83 4.02 -18.50 16.30
C SER A 83 2.72 -19.08 16.84
N ARG A 84 1.56 -18.46 16.55
CA ARG A 84 0.24 -19.01 16.90
C ARG A 84 0.00 -20.38 16.27
N ARG A 85 0.33 -20.52 14.98
CA ARG A 85 0.22 -21.78 14.25
C ARG A 85 1.09 -22.89 14.85
N LEU A 86 2.27 -22.54 15.36
CA LEU A 86 3.17 -23.46 16.06
C LEU A 86 2.77 -23.72 17.52
N GLY A 87 1.67 -23.14 18.01
CA GLY A 87 1.15 -23.38 19.36
C GLY A 87 1.83 -22.57 20.47
N ALA A 88 2.61 -21.53 20.14
CA ALA A 88 3.24 -20.67 21.12
C ALA A 88 2.21 -20.04 22.07
N LYS A 89 2.57 -19.88 23.36
CA LYS A 89 1.75 -19.22 24.38
C LYS A 89 2.21 -17.80 24.72
N ALA A 90 3.44 -17.49 24.37
CA ALA A 90 4.03 -16.19 24.56
C ALA A 90 4.86 -15.82 23.33
N ILE A 91 5.12 -14.52 23.16
CA ILE A 91 5.93 -13.98 22.09
C ILE A 91 6.92 -12.96 22.63
N VAL A 92 8.14 -13.01 22.14
CA VAL A 92 9.18 -12.05 22.50
C VAL A 92 8.98 -10.78 21.68
N ALA A 93 8.98 -9.62 22.34
CA ALA A 93 8.69 -8.33 21.74
C ALA A 93 9.62 -7.22 22.22
N LEU A 94 9.87 -6.25 21.34
CA LEU A 94 10.39 -4.94 21.69
C LEU A 94 9.19 -4.01 21.87
N VAL A 95 8.91 -3.64 23.11
CA VAL A 95 7.75 -2.82 23.44
C VAL A 95 8.16 -1.35 23.53
N LEU A 96 7.50 -0.53 22.72
CA LEU A 96 7.68 0.91 22.70
C LEU A 96 6.62 1.56 23.60
N PRO A 97 7.02 2.43 24.55
CA PRO A 97 6.08 3.13 25.43
C PRO A 97 5.20 4.14 24.69
N GLU A 98 5.71 4.76 23.63
CA GLU A 98 5.00 5.80 22.88
C GLU A 98 4.01 5.20 21.87
N GLU A 99 2.71 5.45 22.07
CA GLU A 99 1.66 4.89 21.21
C GLU A 99 1.74 5.37 19.75
N ASP A 100 2.10 6.64 19.55
CA ASP A 100 2.14 7.26 18.23
C ASP A 100 3.21 6.67 17.30
N VAL A 101 4.22 5.98 17.84
CA VAL A 101 5.28 5.34 17.04
C VAL A 101 4.73 4.18 16.20
N ALA A 102 3.59 3.60 16.58
CA ALA A 102 2.92 2.57 15.78
C ALA A 102 2.62 3.04 14.34
N TYR A 103 2.30 4.33 14.16
CA TYR A 103 2.05 4.93 12.84
C TYR A 103 3.35 5.23 12.07
N GLN A 104 4.46 5.44 12.77
CA GLN A 104 5.76 5.80 12.18
C GLN A 104 6.58 4.58 11.77
N ILE A 105 6.38 3.43 12.42
CA ILE A 105 7.09 2.18 12.12
C ILE A 105 6.86 1.71 10.69
N LEU A 106 5.74 2.08 10.07
CA LEU A 106 5.54 1.81 8.65
C LEU A 106 6.64 2.43 7.77
N ALA A 107 7.07 3.65 8.07
CA ALA A 107 8.14 4.32 7.33
C ALA A 107 9.49 3.56 7.42
N LEU A 108 9.61 2.59 8.35
CA LEU A 108 10.81 1.75 8.50
C LEU A 108 10.74 0.47 7.66
N ASN A 109 9.59 0.09 7.10
CA ASN A 109 9.44 -1.07 6.20
C ASN A 109 9.88 -0.75 4.75
N THR A 110 10.89 0.11 4.58
CA THR A 110 11.40 0.54 3.27
C THR A 110 12.33 -0.49 2.62
N GLU A 111 12.86 -1.45 3.39
CA GLU A 111 13.82 -2.46 2.93
C GLU A 111 13.19 -3.50 1.99
N LYS A 112 11.90 -3.79 2.12
CA LYS A 112 11.15 -4.59 1.14
C LYS A 112 10.24 -3.65 0.39
N ALA A 113 10.59 -3.30 -0.84
CA ALA A 113 9.75 -2.44 -1.67
C ALA A 113 8.38 -3.11 -1.87
N HIS A 114 7.39 -2.68 -1.09
CA HIS A 114 6.01 -3.09 -1.25
C HIS A 114 5.57 -2.78 -2.68
N ASN A 115 4.92 -3.74 -3.33
CA ASN A 115 4.31 -3.47 -4.63
C ASN A 115 3.29 -2.33 -4.50
N LEU A 116 3.06 -1.60 -5.60
CA LEU A 116 2.20 -0.42 -5.64
C LEU A 116 0.85 -0.61 -4.94
N LYS A 117 0.25 -1.80 -5.05
CA LYS A 117 -1.04 -2.13 -4.45
C LYS A 117 -1.00 -2.08 -2.93
N GLU A 118 -0.01 -2.76 -2.33
CA GLU A 118 0.15 -2.82 -0.88
C GLU A 118 0.39 -1.43 -0.31
N ARG A 119 1.32 -0.67 -0.90
CA ARG A 119 1.60 0.72 -0.49
C ARG A 119 0.36 1.58 -0.53
N SER A 120 -0.38 1.52 -1.65
CA SER A 120 -1.59 2.33 -1.83
C SER A 120 -2.67 1.96 -0.81
N LEU A 121 -2.92 0.67 -0.58
CA LEU A 121 -3.91 0.19 0.40
C LEU A 121 -3.54 0.59 1.83
N GLU A 122 -2.26 0.55 2.17
CA GLU A 122 -1.80 0.92 3.50
C GLU A 122 -1.95 2.42 3.75
N VAL A 123 -1.55 3.24 2.78
CA VAL A 123 -1.69 4.70 2.85
C VAL A 123 -3.15 5.12 3.02
N ILE A 124 -4.10 4.56 2.24
CA ILE A 124 -5.52 4.92 2.41
C ILE A 124 -6.11 4.43 3.74
N ARG A 125 -5.70 3.25 4.23
CA ARG A 125 -6.13 2.74 5.55
C ARG A 125 -5.63 3.63 6.67
N MET A 126 -4.36 4.07 6.59
CA MET A 126 -3.79 5.05 7.52
C MET A 126 -4.54 6.38 7.46
N TYR A 127 -4.81 6.89 6.26
CA TYR A 127 -5.59 8.12 6.06
C TYR A 127 -6.94 8.05 6.76
N ARG A 128 -7.71 6.98 6.52
CA ARG A 128 -9.01 6.74 7.18
C ARG A 128 -8.87 6.61 8.68
N GLY A 129 -7.79 5.99 9.17
CA GLY A 129 -7.48 5.89 10.60
C GLY A 129 -7.25 7.27 11.24
N LEU A 130 -6.54 8.18 10.56
CA LEU A 130 -6.33 9.55 11.03
C LEU A 130 -7.65 10.35 11.07
N VAL A 131 -8.50 10.20 10.06
CA VAL A 131 -9.85 10.79 10.04
C VAL A 131 -10.73 10.22 11.17
N GLY A 132 -10.74 8.90 11.34
CA GLY A 132 -11.52 8.23 12.40
C GLY A 132 -11.03 8.54 13.82
N ALA A 133 -9.76 8.93 13.98
CA ALA A 133 -9.18 9.42 15.23
C ALA A 133 -9.34 10.94 15.40
N GLU A 134 -10.14 11.60 14.57
CA GLU A 134 -10.43 13.05 14.61
C GLU A 134 -9.16 13.92 14.61
N ARG A 135 -8.11 13.49 13.89
CA ARG A 135 -6.87 14.26 13.77
C ARG A 135 -7.14 15.52 12.94
N LYS A 136 -6.82 16.68 13.55
CA LYS A 136 -7.03 18.00 12.94
C LYS A 136 -5.85 18.42 12.06
N GLY A 137 -6.16 19.16 11.00
CA GLY A 137 -5.17 19.78 10.13
C GLY A 137 -5.34 19.39 8.66
N PRO A 138 -4.71 20.15 7.74
CA PRO A 138 -4.77 19.86 6.32
C PRO A 138 -4.00 18.58 5.98
N GLU A 139 -4.34 17.93 4.87
CA GLU A 139 -3.65 16.74 4.37
C GLU A 139 -2.13 16.97 4.21
N THR A 140 -1.72 18.18 3.81
CA THR A 140 -0.31 18.61 3.73
C THR A 140 0.45 18.46 5.05
N ALA A 141 -0.21 18.62 6.21
CA ALA A 141 0.43 18.44 7.52
C ALA A 141 0.80 16.97 7.80
N PHE A 142 0.14 16.03 7.13
CA PHE A 142 0.34 14.59 7.27
C PHE A 142 1.09 13.99 6.07
N ALA A 143 1.55 14.80 5.12
CA ALA A 143 2.22 14.35 3.89
C ALA A 143 3.39 13.38 4.13
N HIS A 144 4.15 13.60 5.21
CA HIS A 144 5.27 12.74 5.60
C HIS A 144 4.86 11.29 5.97
N LEU A 145 3.58 11.06 6.26
CA LEU A 145 3.03 9.73 6.56
C LEU A 145 2.57 8.98 5.31
N PHE A 146 2.26 9.70 4.23
CA PHE A 146 1.60 9.13 3.04
C PHE A 146 2.55 8.81 1.89
N GLU A 147 3.82 9.21 2.00
CA GLU A 147 4.88 9.09 0.98
C GLU A 147 4.60 9.85 -0.33
N GLU A 148 3.52 9.51 -1.03
CA GLU A 148 3.12 10.08 -2.32
C GLU A 148 1.60 10.29 -2.38
N PRO A 149 1.10 11.46 -2.82
CA PRO A 149 -0.34 11.74 -2.85
C PRO A 149 -1.14 10.76 -3.74
N ALA A 150 -0.50 10.21 -4.77
CA ALA A 150 -1.10 9.20 -5.64
C ALA A 150 -1.53 7.94 -4.88
N PHE A 151 -0.79 7.54 -3.84
CA PHE A 151 -1.10 6.31 -3.08
C PHE A 151 -2.44 6.41 -2.36
N ILE A 152 -2.86 7.61 -1.95
CA ILE A 152 -4.16 7.84 -1.31
C ILE A 152 -5.30 7.53 -2.30
N THR A 153 -5.26 8.15 -3.48
CA THR A 153 -6.28 7.97 -4.52
C THR A 153 -6.28 6.55 -5.10
N LEU A 154 -5.09 5.98 -5.36
CA LEU A 154 -4.97 4.60 -5.83
C LEU A 154 -5.43 3.60 -4.77
N GLY A 155 -5.17 3.87 -3.50
CA GLY A 155 -5.61 3.05 -2.37
C GLY A 155 -7.12 2.98 -2.31
N ALA A 156 -7.79 4.14 -2.37
CA ALA A 156 -9.24 4.23 -2.42
C ALA A 156 -9.84 3.50 -3.64
N ALA A 157 -9.12 3.46 -4.77
CA ALA A 157 -9.53 2.67 -5.94
C ALA A 157 -9.37 1.17 -5.71
N TYR A 158 -8.30 0.72 -5.04
CA TYR A 158 -8.08 -0.68 -4.69
C TYR A 158 -9.08 -1.21 -3.67
N GLU A 159 -9.50 -0.41 -2.68
CA GLU A 159 -10.56 -0.79 -1.74
C GLU A 159 -11.86 -1.13 -2.47
N GLN A 160 -12.20 -0.37 -3.51
CA GLN A 160 -13.39 -0.59 -4.35
C GLN A 160 -13.20 -1.74 -5.35
N ARG A 161 -11.99 -1.87 -5.94
CA ARG A 161 -11.67 -2.88 -6.96
C ARG A 161 -10.29 -3.51 -6.67
N PRO A 162 -10.23 -4.63 -5.93
CA PRO A 162 -8.96 -5.25 -5.52
C PRO A 162 -8.06 -5.74 -6.68
N ARG A 163 -8.63 -5.96 -7.87
CA ARG A 163 -7.91 -6.37 -9.10
C ARG A 163 -7.61 -5.20 -10.04
N PHE A 164 -7.77 -3.95 -9.59
CA PHE A 164 -7.45 -2.77 -10.37
C PHE A 164 -5.96 -2.76 -10.78
N SER A 165 -5.65 -2.48 -12.04
CA SER A 165 -4.29 -2.52 -12.56
C SER A 165 -3.59 -1.16 -12.41
N ALA A 166 -3.44 -0.66 -11.17
CA ALA A 166 -3.00 0.72 -10.92
C ALA A 166 -1.64 1.08 -11.53
N GLY A 167 -0.75 0.09 -11.74
CA GLY A 167 0.57 0.33 -12.36
C GLY A 167 0.49 0.98 -13.74
N ALA A 168 -0.57 0.72 -14.50
CA ALA A 168 -0.79 1.36 -15.81
C ALA A 168 -1.11 2.87 -15.67
N TYR A 169 -1.72 3.28 -14.56
CA TYR A 169 -2.26 4.62 -14.31
C TYR A 169 -1.33 5.46 -13.44
N HIS A 170 -0.55 4.84 -12.56
CA HIS A 170 0.31 5.50 -11.58
C HIS A 170 1.17 6.63 -12.17
N PRO A 171 1.82 6.48 -13.34
CA PRO A 171 2.64 7.56 -13.91
C PRO A 171 1.89 8.87 -14.14
N PHE A 172 0.64 8.84 -14.61
CA PHE A 172 -0.12 10.08 -14.81
C PHE A 172 -0.81 10.52 -13.52
N VAL A 173 -1.28 9.60 -12.67
CA VAL A 173 -1.88 9.93 -11.37
C VAL A 173 -0.88 10.71 -10.52
N LYS A 174 0.38 10.25 -10.48
CA LYS A 174 1.49 10.96 -9.84
C LYS A 174 1.71 12.37 -10.38
N ALA A 175 1.49 12.58 -11.67
CA ALA A 175 1.68 13.89 -12.30
C ALA A 175 0.53 14.88 -11.99
N VAL A 176 -0.68 14.38 -11.74
CA VAL A 176 -1.88 15.21 -11.50
C VAL A 176 -2.21 15.38 -10.02
N GLU A 177 -1.77 14.48 -9.16
CA GLU A 177 -2.07 14.52 -7.73
C GLU A 177 -1.07 15.38 -6.93
N ASP A 178 -1.57 16.11 -5.94
CA ASP A 178 -0.82 16.83 -4.91
C ASP A 178 -1.43 16.56 -3.54
N PHE A 179 -0.64 16.78 -2.48
CA PHE A 179 -1.22 16.89 -1.14
C PHE A 179 -2.10 18.14 -1.04
N LEU A 180 -3.25 17.99 -0.40
CA LEU A 180 -4.29 19.01 -0.37
C LEU A 180 -4.15 19.91 0.86
N ASP A 181 -4.24 21.23 0.67
CA ASP A 181 -4.35 22.18 1.78
C ASP A 181 -5.80 22.26 2.27
N THR A 182 -6.34 21.10 2.64
CA THR A 182 -7.74 20.87 3.02
C THR A 182 -7.76 19.89 4.17
N PRO A 183 -8.60 20.09 5.21
CA PRO A 183 -8.69 19.16 6.35
C PRO A 183 -8.85 17.70 5.89
N LEU A 184 -8.19 16.75 6.59
CA LEU A 184 -8.26 15.33 6.22
C LEU A 184 -9.70 14.81 6.04
N GLU A 185 -10.60 15.23 6.93
CA GLU A 185 -12.02 14.85 6.89
C GLU A 185 -12.73 15.30 5.60
N ASP A 186 -12.37 16.48 5.08
CA ASP A 186 -12.94 17.07 3.87
C ASP A 186 -12.24 16.58 2.60
N ALA A 187 -10.94 16.28 2.70
CA ALA A 187 -10.13 15.80 1.59
C ALA A 187 -10.41 14.32 1.25
N LEU A 188 -10.77 13.48 2.24
CA LEU A 188 -11.07 12.06 2.01
C LEU A 188 -12.20 11.83 0.98
N PRO A 189 -13.38 12.48 1.05
CA PRO A 189 -14.41 12.37 0.02
C PRO A 189 -13.94 12.74 -1.38
N LEU A 190 -13.05 13.74 -1.51
CA LEU A 190 -12.46 14.12 -2.79
C LEU A 190 -11.55 13.02 -3.34
N ARG A 191 -10.70 12.42 -2.48
CA ARG A 191 -9.85 11.27 -2.84
C ARG A 191 -10.69 10.08 -3.32
N GLU A 192 -11.81 9.79 -2.65
CA GLU A 192 -12.75 8.74 -3.05
C GLU A 192 -13.46 9.04 -4.37
N ALA A 193 -13.83 10.30 -4.62
CA ALA A 193 -14.41 10.73 -5.88
C ALA A 193 -13.43 10.56 -7.04
N ARG A 194 -12.18 10.99 -6.84
CA ARG A 194 -11.09 10.79 -7.80
C ARG A 194 -10.83 9.31 -8.07
N ALA A 195 -10.87 8.47 -7.04
CA ALA A 195 -10.76 7.03 -7.19
C ALA A 195 -11.87 6.43 -8.07
N ARG A 196 -13.13 6.85 -7.88
CA ARG A 196 -14.25 6.43 -8.76
C ARG A 196 -14.02 6.82 -10.21
N ARG A 197 -13.53 8.04 -10.46
CA ARG A 197 -13.22 8.54 -11.81
C ARG A 197 -12.11 7.74 -12.48
N LEU A 198 -11.10 7.28 -11.71
CA LEU A 198 -10.07 6.37 -12.23
C LEU A 198 -10.64 5.00 -12.60
N LEU A 199 -11.58 4.46 -11.81
CA LEU A 199 -12.22 3.18 -12.12
C LEU A 199 -13.09 3.26 -13.37
N GLU A 200 -13.79 4.37 -13.57
CA GLU A 200 -14.55 4.62 -14.80
C GLU A 200 -13.64 4.77 -16.04
N LEU A 201 -12.45 5.35 -15.87
CA LEU A 201 -11.43 5.35 -16.92
C LEU A 201 -10.91 3.93 -17.18
N ASP A 202 -10.70 3.12 -16.14
CA ASP A 202 -10.31 1.72 -16.28
C ASP A 202 -11.35 0.93 -17.06
N ASP A 203 -12.64 1.14 -16.84
CA ASP A 203 -13.71 0.47 -17.59
C ASP A 203 -13.67 0.80 -19.10
N ALA A 204 -13.42 2.08 -19.43
CA ALA A 204 -13.26 2.50 -20.83
C ALA A 204 -12.00 1.88 -21.46
N VAL A 205 -10.90 1.79 -20.70
CA VAL A 205 -9.64 1.17 -21.16
C VAL A 205 -9.79 -0.34 -21.33
N VAL A 206 -10.45 -1.03 -20.39
CA VAL A 206 -10.71 -2.47 -20.45
C VAL A 206 -11.53 -2.81 -21.69
N SER A 207 -12.56 -2.01 -22.01
CA SER A 207 -13.33 -2.17 -23.25
C SER A 207 -12.45 -2.12 -24.51
N VAL A 208 -11.48 -1.21 -24.56
CA VAL A 208 -10.51 -1.12 -25.66
C VAL A 208 -9.56 -2.33 -25.68
N VAL A 209 -9.06 -2.74 -24.51
CA VAL A 209 -8.18 -3.91 -24.36
C VAL A 209 -8.86 -5.17 -24.85
N ASP A 210 -10.14 -5.37 -24.52
CA ASP A 210 -10.89 -6.55 -24.92
C ASP A 210 -11.19 -6.56 -26.43
N ALA A 211 -11.54 -5.41 -27.03
CA ALA A 211 -11.64 -5.28 -28.48
C ALA A 211 -10.31 -5.56 -29.22
N LEU A 212 -9.17 -5.20 -28.62
CA LEU A 212 -7.85 -5.55 -29.17
C LEU A 212 -7.57 -7.07 -29.05
N LYS A 213 -7.96 -7.71 -27.95
CA LYS A 213 -7.84 -9.17 -27.78
C LYS A 213 -8.70 -9.95 -28.76
N GLU A 214 -9.93 -9.52 -29.02
CA GLU A 214 -10.81 -10.12 -30.03
C GLU A 214 -10.19 -10.08 -31.43
N ARG A 215 -9.36 -9.07 -31.71
CA ARG A 215 -8.57 -8.97 -32.95
C ARG A 215 -7.27 -9.78 -32.92
N GLY A 216 -7.09 -10.66 -31.94
CA GLY A 216 -5.94 -11.55 -31.82
C GLY A 216 -4.65 -10.88 -31.33
N LEU A 217 -4.75 -9.74 -30.63
CA LEU A 217 -3.65 -9.10 -29.93
C LEU A 217 -3.66 -9.55 -28.46
N GLN A 218 -2.78 -10.47 -28.10
CA GLN A 218 -2.61 -10.93 -26.72
C GLN A 218 -1.25 -10.51 -26.21
N SER A 219 -1.22 -9.73 -25.12
CA SER A 219 0.00 -9.30 -24.45
C SER A 219 -0.31 -8.86 -23.02
N PRO A 220 0.55 -9.16 -22.03
CA PRO A 220 0.41 -8.65 -20.67
C PRO A 220 0.51 -7.12 -20.61
N TYR A 221 1.17 -6.49 -21.59
CA TYR A 221 1.36 -5.03 -21.65
C TYR A 221 0.23 -4.27 -22.35
N LEU A 222 -0.82 -4.95 -22.79
CA LEU A 222 -1.86 -4.34 -23.63
C LEU A 222 -2.55 -3.15 -22.94
N LYS A 223 -2.84 -3.28 -21.62
CA LYS A 223 -3.41 -2.19 -20.84
C LYS A 223 -2.43 -1.00 -20.72
N ASN A 224 -1.16 -1.26 -20.39
CA ASN A 224 -0.13 -0.22 -20.32
C ASN A 224 0.03 0.51 -21.65
N PHE A 225 -0.02 -0.21 -22.77
CA PHE A 225 0.01 0.35 -24.10
C PHE A 225 -1.18 1.29 -24.37
N VAL A 226 -2.41 0.84 -24.08
CA VAL A 226 -3.61 1.66 -24.28
C VAL A 226 -3.56 2.92 -23.43
N VAL A 227 -3.22 2.80 -22.14
CA VAL A 227 -3.10 3.95 -21.23
C VAL A 227 -2.02 4.93 -21.71
N ALA A 228 -0.84 4.45 -22.11
CA ALA A 228 0.22 5.29 -22.65
C ALA A 228 -0.18 6.02 -23.95
N ARG A 229 -1.06 5.41 -24.76
CA ARG A 229 -1.53 6.00 -26.01
C ARG A 229 -2.56 7.10 -25.80
N ILE A 230 -3.44 6.96 -24.81
CA ILE A 230 -4.44 7.98 -24.45
C ILE A 230 -3.87 9.07 -23.52
N ASN A 231 -2.73 8.82 -22.88
CA ASN A 231 -2.05 9.79 -22.04
C ASN A 231 -1.41 10.90 -22.89
N PHE A 232 -1.99 12.10 -22.82
CA PHE A 232 -1.55 13.29 -23.55
C PHE A 232 -0.51 14.11 -22.79
N LEU A 233 -0.28 13.85 -21.50
CA LEU A 233 0.56 14.70 -20.64
C LEU A 233 2.00 14.85 -21.16
N ARG A 234 2.53 13.79 -21.78
CA ARG A 234 3.88 13.80 -22.42
C ARG A 234 4.04 14.81 -23.55
N PHE A 235 2.93 15.31 -24.12
CA PHE A 235 2.93 16.28 -25.23
C PHE A 235 2.50 17.68 -24.79
N ARG A 236 2.17 17.86 -23.51
CA ARG A 236 1.76 19.15 -23.00
C ARG A 236 2.96 20.07 -22.92
N LYS A 237 2.83 21.28 -23.47
CA LYS A 237 3.88 22.32 -23.47
C LYS A 237 3.68 23.35 -22.35
N ASP A 238 2.53 23.30 -21.70
CA ASP A 238 2.10 24.23 -20.66
C ASP A 238 2.76 23.81 -19.32
N GLY A 239 3.46 24.76 -18.68
CA GLY A 239 4.27 24.51 -17.49
C GLY A 239 3.51 24.40 -16.16
N GLY A 240 2.20 24.70 -16.14
CA GLY A 240 1.37 24.58 -14.94
C GLY A 240 0.99 23.12 -14.63
N LYS A 241 0.74 22.76 -13.38
CA LYS A 241 0.34 21.38 -13.02
C LYS A 241 -1.00 21.01 -13.70
N PRO A 242 -1.18 19.77 -14.21
CA PRO A 242 -2.46 19.36 -14.79
C PRO A 242 -3.51 19.20 -13.71
N ASP A 243 -4.73 19.64 -14.01
CA ASP A 243 -5.90 19.33 -13.20
C ASP A 243 -6.28 17.84 -13.34
N PHE A 244 -6.70 17.24 -12.22
CA PHE A 244 -7.03 15.81 -12.17
C PHE A 244 -8.25 15.49 -13.04
N ASP A 245 -9.37 16.19 -12.82
CA ASP A 245 -10.65 15.85 -13.45
C ASP A 245 -10.59 16.12 -14.95
N ALA A 246 -10.03 17.26 -15.36
CA ALA A 246 -9.82 17.57 -16.77
C ALA A 246 -8.89 16.56 -17.47
N THR A 247 -7.87 16.06 -16.77
CA THR A 247 -6.98 15.03 -17.32
C THR A 247 -7.71 13.70 -17.51
N VAL A 248 -8.46 13.25 -16.49
CA VAL A 248 -9.23 12.00 -16.56
C VAL A 248 -10.31 12.08 -17.63
N ASP A 249 -11.06 13.18 -17.73
CA ASP A 249 -12.08 13.37 -18.76
C ASP A 249 -11.50 13.30 -20.18
N ARG A 250 -10.35 13.95 -20.41
CA ARG A 250 -9.68 13.90 -21.70
C ARG A 250 -9.14 12.51 -22.04
N MET A 251 -8.60 11.79 -21.05
CA MET A 251 -8.17 10.41 -21.23
C MET A 251 -9.36 9.48 -21.51
N GLN A 252 -10.48 9.64 -20.80
CA GLN A 252 -11.72 8.89 -21.03
C GLN A 252 -12.27 9.13 -22.43
N ALA A 253 -12.35 10.39 -22.86
CA ALA A 253 -12.76 10.74 -24.22
C ALA A 253 -11.84 10.13 -25.29
N SER A 254 -10.52 10.06 -25.01
CA SER A 254 -9.55 9.44 -25.91
C SER A 254 -9.68 7.92 -25.95
N ALA A 255 -9.99 7.27 -24.82
CA ALA A 255 -10.26 5.83 -24.75
C ALA A 255 -11.54 5.48 -25.54
N ARG A 256 -12.61 6.26 -25.40
CA ARG A 256 -13.86 6.05 -26.15
C ARG A 256 -13.70 6.21 -27.67
N LYS A 257 -12.77 7.06 -28.12
CA LYS A 257 -12.45 7.28 -29.54
C LYS A 257 -11.27 6.44 -30.03
N PHE A 258 -10.84 5.45 -29.25
CA PHE A 258 -9.66 4.67 -29.56
C PHE A 258 -9.87 3.83 -30.82
N ASN A 259 -9.08 4.10 -31.86
CA ASN A 259 -9.16 3.35 -33.10
C ASN A 259 -8.29 2.08 -32.98
N VAL A 260 -8.95 0.95 -32.73
CA VAL A 260 -8.28 -0.35 -32.62
C VAL A 260 -7.62 -0.77 -33.94
N ASP A 261 -8.21 -0.44 -35.10
CA ASP A 261 -7.72 -0.85 -36.42
C ASP A 261 -6.31 -0.39 -36.74
N LYS A 262 -5.89 0.72 -36.14
CA LYS A 262 -4.55 1.28 -36.31
C LYS A 262 -3.48 0.65 -35.42
N VAL A 263 -3.83 -0.29 -34.53
CA VAL A 263 -2.87 -0.96 -33.64
C VAL A 263 -2.27 -2.19 -34.31
N ARG A 264 -0.94 -2.26 -34.39
CA ARG A 264 -0.18 -3.41 -34.90
C ARG A 264 0.52 -4.15 -33.76
N ARG A 265 0.82 -5.45 -33.95
CA ARG A 265 1.55 -6.28 -32.96
C ARG A 265 2.91 -5.68 -32.58
N GLU A 266 3.62 -5.11 -33.55
CA GLU A 266 4.93 -4.47 -33.36
C GLU A 266 4.88 -3.26 -32.41
N ASP A 267 3.75 -2.55 -32.35
CA ASP A 267 3.57 -1.37 -31.49
C ASP A 267 3.55 -1.75 -29.99
N ILE A 268 3.11 -2.97 -29.68
CA ILE A 268 2.97 -3.49 -28.32
C ILE A 268 4.31 -3.99 -27.79
N GLY A 269 5.14 -4.61 -28.64
CA GLY A 269 6.45 -5.17 -28.27
C GLY A 269 7.46 -4.12 -27.76
N ARG A 270 7.33 -2.86 -28.20
CA ARG A 270 8.20 -1.76 -27.76
C ARG A 270 7.98 -1.33 -26.30
N MET A 271 6.89 -1.77 -25.65
CA MET A 271 6.59 -1.45 -24.25
C MET A 271 7.28 -2.39 -23.25
N GLY A 272 7.83 -3.53 -23.68
CA GLY A 272 8.49 -4.52 -22.81
C GLY A 272 9.92 -4.16 -22.35
N GLY A 273 10.40 -2.93 -22.59
CA GLY A 273 11.78 -2.51 -22.33
C GLY A 273 12.03 -1.65 -21.09
N GLY A 274 11.02 -1.39 -20.24
CA GLY A 274 11.19 -0.72 -18.94
C GLY A 274 11.42 -1.74 -17.82
N PRO A 275 12.07 -1.37 -16.69
CA PRO A 275 12.40 -2.32 -15.64
C PRO A 275 11.14 -3.02 -15.15
N LEU A 276 11.09 -4.33 -15.38
CA LEU A 276 10.19 -5.22 -14.66
C LEU A 276 10.64 -5.18 -13.21
N GLU A 277 9.82 -4.60 -12.32
CA GLU A 277 9.82 -5.13 -10.96
C GLU A 277 9.35 -6.59 -11.10
N PRO A 278 10.15 -7.57 -10.65
CA PRO A 278 9.79 -8.96 -10.79
C PRO A 278 8.51 -9.22 -10.01
N ASP A 279 7.50 -9.77 -10.70
CA ASP A 279 6.41 -10.50 -10.05
C ASP A 279 7.04 -11.73 -9.38
N GLU A 280 7.33 -11.65 -8.08
CA GLU A 280 7.74 -12.79 -7.24
C GLU A 280 6.59 -13.79 -6.99
N GLU A 281 5.66 -13.96 -7.94
CA GLU A 281 4.69 -15.08 -7.92
C GLU A 281 5.17 -16.28 -8.75
N SER A 282 6.37 -16.22 -9.32
CA SER A 282 7.00 -17.35 -10.03
C SER A 282 8.38 -17.73 -9.50
N ALA A 283 8.54 -17.87 -8.18
CA ALA A 283 9.67 -18.58 -7.55
C ALA A 283 9.27 -19.25 -6.22
#